data_AF-A0A9P8F1K0-F1
#
_entry.id   AF-A0A9P8F1K0-F1
#
_cell.length_a   1.000
_cell.length_b   1.000
_cell.length_c   1.000
_cell.angle_alpha   90.00
_cell.angle_beta   90.00
_cell.angle_gamma   90.00
#
_symmetry.space_group_name_H-M   'P 1'
#
loop_
_entity.id
_entity.type
_entity.pdbx_description
1 polymer ?
#
loop_
_entity_poly.entity_id
_entity_poly.type
_entity_poly.pdbx_seq_one_letter_code
_entity_poly.pdbx_strand_id
1 'polypeptide(L)'
;DGTAIAKSIRERINQEITEKQAVNPRYKPSLKIVQVGDRSDSSTYVRMKLKAATEANIECDLEKYPEDISESELLYHIERFNNDPSIHGILVQLPVPKHISEHAVTSAVADEKDVDGFGVANIGELAKRGGKPLFTPCTPKGVMVLLSESGVDIKGKNAVVIGRSDIVGSPVSYLLKNADATVTVCHSKTKDLPGYVKEADIVVAAIGVPGFVKGEWLKEGAVVIDVGTNYIPDETKKSGQRLVGDVDYESAVQVASQITPVPGGVGPMTVAMLLRNVVDSADSYFDRQKSRKITPLHLKLEQPVPADWEVSRKQHPKLITKLAAEIGLSAHELEPHGAYKAKVGLDVLKRLEHRKNGRYVLVAGITPTPLGEGKSTTTIGLVQALAGQLGRIAFANVRQPSQGPTFGIKGGAAGGGYSQVIP
;
A
#
# COMPACT_ATOMS: atom_id res chain seq x y z
N ASP A 1 15.29 22.77 -9.12
CA ASP A 1 14.30 23.37 -8.21
C ASP A 1 13.27 22.31 -7.83
N GLY A 2 13.32 21.80 -6.59
CA GLY A 2 12.39 20.75 -6.15
C GLY A 2 10.97 21.26 -5.89
N THR A 3 10.80 22.55 -5.63
CA THR A 3 9.46 23.14 -5.43
C THR A 3 8.70 23.19 -6.75
N ALA A 4 9.36 23.63 -7.82
CA ALA A 4 8.78 23.65 -9.17
C ALA A 4 8.44 22.23 -9.66
N ILE A 5 9.37 21.27 -9.51
CA ILE A 5 9.14 19.87 -9.92
C ILE A 5 7.98 19.26 -9.12
N ALA A 6 7.96 19.45 -7.80
CA ALA A 6 6.87 18.97 -6.95
C ALA A 6 5.51 19.56 -7.34
N LYS A 7 5.47 20.84 -7.73
CA LYS A 7 4.24 21.48 -8.21
C LYS A 7 3.75 20.84 -9.52
N SER A 8 4.64 20.66 -10.50
CA SER A 8 4.30 19.99 -11.76
C SER A 8 3.76 18.57 -11.54
N ILE A 9 4.33 17.83 -10.59
CA ILE A 9 3.84 16.49 -10.24
C ILE A 9 2.42 16.54 -9.67
N ARG A 10 2.11 17.50 -8.79
CA ARG A 10 0.74 17.65 -8.25
C ARG A 10 -0.26 18.03 -9.33
N GLU A 11 0.12 18.89 -10.28
CA GLU A 11 -0.71 19.25 -11.44
C GLU A 11 -0.99 18.03 -12.32
N ARG A 12 0.03 17.20 -12.59
CA ARG A 12 -0.14 15.93 -13.32
C ARG A 12 -1.05 14.94 -12.59
N ILE A 13 -0.87 14.79 -11.27
CA ILE A 13 -1.73 13.94 -10.44
C ILE A 13 -3.18 14.43 -10.50
N ASN A 14 -3.42 15.73 -10.36
CA ASN A 14 -4.75 16.31 -10.44
C ASN A 14 -5.43 15.94 -11.76
N GLN A 15 -4.74 16.18 -12.89
CA GLN A 15 -5.24 15.83 -14.22
C GLN A 15 -5.56 14.33 -14.34
N GLU A 16 -4.65 13.46 -13.92
CA GLU A 16 -4.82 12.00 -13.96
C GLU A 16 -6.07 11.56 -13.16
N ILE A 17 -6.29 12.12 -11.97
CA ILE A 17 -7.46 11.81 -11.15
C ILE A 17 -8.74 12.30 -11.84
N THR A 18 -8.73 13.51 -12.40
CA THR A 18 -9.90 14.06 -13.13
C THR A 18 -10.28 13.19 -14.33
N GLU A 19 -9.30 12.73 -15.11
CA GLU A 19 -9.52 11.82 -16.24
C GLU A 19 -10.12 10.48 -15.78
N LYS A 20 -9.60 9.90 -14.69
CA LYS A 20 -10.14 8.66 -14.12
C LYS A 20 -11.55 8.84 -13.53
N GLN A 21 -11.83 9.99 -12.92
CA GLN A 21 -13.15 10.34 -12.40
C GLN A 21 -14.21 10.48 -13.48
N ALA A 22 -13.83 10.96 -14.68
CA ALA A 22 -14.74 11.04 -15.82
C ALA A 22 -15.22 9.65 -16.27
N VAL A 23 -14.35 8.63 -16.18
CA VAL A 23 -14.70 7.23 -16.50
C VAL A 23 -15.41 6.53 -15.34
N ASN A 24 -14.98 6.80 -14.11
CA ASN A 24 -15.54 6.23 -12.90
C ASN A 24 -15.69 7.32 -11.82
N PRO A 25 -16.88 7.90 -11.63
CA PRO A 25 -17.10 8.96 -10.65
C PRO A 25 -16.82 8.58 -9.19
N ARG A 26 -16.66 7.28 -8.91
CA ARG A 26 -16.28 6.78 -7.58
C ARG A 26 -14.77 6.78 -7.34
N TYR A 27 -13.96 6.99 -8.38
CA TYR A 27 -12.50 7.04 -8.24
C TYR A 27 -12.12 8.30 -7.46
N LYS A 28 -11.92 8.16 -6.16
CA LYS A 28 -11.61 9.25 -5.23
C LYS A 28 -10.47 8.82 -4.33
N PRO A 29 -9.21 9.02 -4.73
CA PRO A 29 -8.07 8.73 -3.88
C PRO A 29 -8.19 9.51 -2.57
N SER A 30 -7.90 8.85 -1.45
CA SER A 30 -8.11 9.40 -0.12
C SER A 30 -6.95 9.03 0.81
N LEU A 31 -6.48 10.02 1.56
CA LEU A 31 -5.39 9.93 2.52
C LEU A 31 -5.90 10.27 3.92
N LYS A 32 -5.63 9.39 4.89
CA LYS A 32 -5.84 9.67 6.31
C LYS A 32 -4.50 9.93 6.98
N ILE A 33 -4.33 11.13 7.54
CA ILE A 33 -3.15 11.50 8.33
C ILE A 33 -3.51 11.36 9.80
N VAL A 34 -2.72 10.60 10.55
CA VAL A 34 -2.87 10.42 12.00
C VAL A 34 -1.79 11.22 12.71
N GLN A 35 -2.18 12.14 13.59
CA GLN A 35 -1.27 12.96 14.38
C GLN A 35 -1.56 12.79 15.88
N VAL A 36 -0.51 12.59 16.68
CA VAL A 36 -0.61 12.54 18.14
C VAL A 36 0.09 13.77 18.72
N GLY A 37 -0.64 14.57 19.49
CA GLY A 37 -0.14 15.80 20.11
C GLY A 37 0.09 16.98 19.14
N ASP A 38 0.70 18.04 19.68
CA ASP A 38 0.60 19.40 19.14
C ASP A 38 1.96 20.02 18.78
N ARG A 39 2.96 19.21 18.44
CA ARG A 39 4.26 19.75 18.05
C ARG A 39 4.14 20.73 16.86
N SER A 40 4.76 21.90 17.01
CA SER A 40 4.61 23.03 16.07
C SER A 40 5.24 22.76 14.70
N ASP A 41 6.36 22.02 14.67
CA ASP A 41 7.01 21.53 13.46
C ASP A 41 6.09 20.57 12.68
N SER A 42 5.55 19.57 13.37
CA SER A 42 4.66 18.54 12.83
C SER A 42 3.40 19.16 12.25
N SER A 43 2.80 20.12 12.97
CA SER A 43 1.60 20.85 12.51
C SER A 43 1.84 21.64 11.22
N THR A 44 3.06 22.15 10.99
CA THR A 44 3.40 22.85 9.74
C THR A 44 3.49 21.87 8.56
N TYR A 45 4.17 20.73 8.75
CA TYR A 45 4.26 19.69 7.71
C TYR A 45 2.88 19.12 7.36
N VAL A 46 2.01 18.90 8.36
CA VAL A 46 0.65 18.40 8.14
C VAL A 46 -0.18 19.40 7.32
N ARG A 47 -0.12 20.70 7.64
CA ARG A 47 -0.79 21.73 6.83
C ARG A 47 -0.31 21.74 5.38
N MET A 48 1.00 21.53 5.15
CA MET A 48 1.55 21.44 3.80
C MET A 48 1.02 20.20 3.06
N LYS A 49 0.95 19.04 3.73
CA LYS A 49 0.39 17.81 3.16
C LYS A 49 -1.09 17.98 2.78
N LEU A 50 -1.90 18.56 3.67
CA LEU A 50 -3.32 18.84 3.41
C LEU A 50 -3.50 19.75 2.19
N LYS A 51 -2.77 20.88 2.15
CA LYS A 51 -2.83 21.80 1.01
C LYS A 51 -2.42 21.13 -0.30
N ALA A 52 -1.32 20.37 -0.27
CA ALA A 52 -0.82 19.66 -1.44
C ALA A 52 -1.80 18.57 -1.92
N ALA A 53 -2.47 17.87 -1.01
CA ALA A 53 -3.49 16.89 -1.36
C ALA A 53 -4.70 17.55 -2.05
N THR A 54 -5.16 18.69 -1.54
CA THR A 54 -6.21 19.47 -2.18
C THR A 54 -5.82 19.94 -3.58
N GLU A 55 -4.59 20.47 -3.75
CA GLU A 55 -4.05 20.84 -5.07
C GLU A 55 -4.03 19.66 -6.04
N ALA A 56 -3.76 18.45 -5.53
CA ALA A 56 -3.67 17.23 -6.31
C ALA A 56 -5.01 16.51 -6.51
N ASN A 57 -6.16 17.07 -6.10
CA ASN A 57 -7.48 16.40 -6.16
C ASN A 57 -7.54 15.08 -5.35
N ILE A 58 -6.90 15.05 -4.19
CA ILE A 58 -6.91 13.93 -3.24
C ILE A 58 -7.66 14.36 -1.98
N GLU A 59 -8.64 13.56 -1.57
CA GLU A 59 -9.33 13.76 -0.30
C GLU A 59 -8.34 13.48 0.83
N CYS A 60 -8.15 14.42 1.75
CA CYS A 60 -7.17 14.27 2.81
C CYS A 60 -7.71 14.79 4.12
N ASP A 61 -7.79 13.88 5.08
CA ASP A 61 -8.30 14.17 6.41
C ASP A 61 -7.20 14.03 7.44
N LEU A 62 -7.19 14.95 8.40
CA LEU A 62 -6.35 14.88 9.59
C LEU A 62 -7.16 14.34 10.76
N GLU A 63 -6.73 13.22 11.31
CA GLU A 63 -7.20 12.69 12.57
C GLU A 63 -6.18 13.03 13.67
N LYS A 64 -6.62 13.82 14.65
CA LYS A 64 -5.75 14.36 15.69
C LYS A 64 -6.13 13.79 17.04
N TYR A 65 -5.16 13.17 17.70
CA TYR A 65 -5.30 12.56 19.01
C TYR A 65 -4.51 13.35 20.06
N PRO A 66 -4.98 13.35 21.33
CA PRO A 66 -4.27 14.01 22.40
C PRO A 66 -2.94 13.29 22.71
N GLU A 67 -2.00 14.01 23.30
CA GLU A 67 -0.66 13.46 23.60
C GLU A 67 -0.71 12.28 24.58
N ASP A 68 -1.74 12.17 25.41
CA ASP A 68 -1.91 11.12 26.42
C ASP A 68 -2.65 9.86 25.92
N ILE A 69 -3.02 9.79 24.63
CA ILE A 69 -3.66 8.60 24.06
C ILE A 69 -2.80 7.34 24.30
N SER A 70 -3.45 6.22 24.63
CA SER A 70 -2.74 4.95 24.79
C SER A 70 -2.36 4.34 23.43
N GLU A 71 -1.28 3.56 23.40
CA GLU A 71 -0.88 2.83 22.20
C GLU A 71 -2.00 1.91 21.68
N SER A 72 -2.72 1.24 22.59
CA SER A 72 -3.83 0.35 22.23
C SER A 72 -5.00 1.09 21.56
N GLU A 73 -5.33 2.30 22.02
CA GLU A 73 -6.40 3.09 21.41
C GLU A 73 -5.99 3.58 20.02
N LEU A 74 -4.74 4.04 19.88
CA LEU A 74 -4.20 4.45 18.58
C LEU A 74 -4.18 3.29 17.57
N LEU A 75 -3.76 2.10 17.99
CA LEU A 75 -3.79 0.89 17.17
C LEU A 75 -5.22 0.50 16.76
N TYR A 76 -6.19 0.64 17.66
CA TYR A 76 -7.60 0.42 17.33
C TYR A 76 -8.08 1.37 16.23
N HIS A 77 -7.69 2.64 16.27
CA HIS A 77 -8.04 3.60 15.22
C HIS A 77 -7.35 3.28 13.88
N ILE A 78 -6.07 2.93 13.88
CA ILE A 78 -5.35 2.50 12.68
C ILE A 78 -6.04 1.28 12.06
N GLU A 79 -6.45 0.30 12.87
CA GLU A 79 -7.16 -0.88 12.38
C GLU A 79 -8.51 -0.52 11.75
N ARG A 80 -9.24 0.44 12.31
CA ARG A 80 -10.45 0.96 11.66
C ARG A 80 -10.16 1.59 10.30
N PHE A 81 -9.08 2.35 10.18
CA PHE A 81 -8.69 2.96 8.90
C PHE A 81 -8.19 1.94 7.88
N ASN A 82 -7.46 0.90 8.32
CA ASN A 82 -7.09 -0.24 7.47
C ASN A 82 -8.32 -0.87 6.84
N ASN A 83 -9.39 -0.98 7.62
CA ASN A 83 -10.64 -1.58 7.20
C ASN A 83 -11.58 -0.64 6.44
N ASP A 84 -11.33 0.67 6.39
CA ASP A 84 -12.22 1.57 5.65
C ASP A 84 -11.96 1.52 4.12
N PRO A 85 -12.88 1.03 3.29
CA PRO A 85 -12.70 0.94 1.84
C PRO A 85 -12.71 2.28 1.11
N SER A 86 -13.02 3.39 1.80
CA SER A 86 -12.91 4.75 1.28
C SER A 86 -11.52 5.35 1.47
N ILE A 87 -10.71 4.81 2.38
CA ILE A 87 -9.35 5.26 2.67
C ILE A 87 -8.36 4.43 1.86
N HIS A 88 -7.50 5.10 1.08
CA HIS A 88 -6.53 4.45 0.20
C HIS A 88 -5.09 4.56 0.73
N GLY A 89 -4.78 5.62 1.48
CA GLY A 89 -3.49 5.78 2.15
C GLY A 89 -3.65 6.16 3.60
N ILE A 90 -2.76 5.65 4.45
CA ILE A 90 -2.65 6.03 5.86
C ILE A 90 -1.23 6.51 6.10
N LEU A 91 -1.11 7.65 6.78
CA LEU A 91 0.16 8.19 7.22
C LEU A 91 0.11 8.45 8.72
N VAL A 92 1.03 7.87 9.48
CA VAL A 92 1.22 8.19 10.90
C VAL A 92 2.31 9.25 11.01
N GLN A 93 1.95 10.45 11.44
CA GLN A 93 2.88 11.57 11.53
C GLN A 93 3.85 11.34 12.70
N LEU A 94 5.13 11.16 12.37
CA LEU A 94 6.22 11.02 13.33
C LEU A 94 6.85 12.38 13.67
N PRO A 95 7.52 12.48 14.85
CA PRO A 95 7.58 11.47 15.91
C PRO A 95 6.31 11.44 16.76
N VAL A 96 5.98 10.26 17.29
CA VAL A 96 4.90 10.11 18.30
C VAL A 96 5.47 10.33 19.71
N PRO A 97 4.62 10.56 20.72
CA PRO A 97 5.06 10.66 22.12
C PRO A 97 5.83 9.42 22.59
N LYS A 98 6.77 9.61 23.53
CA LYS A 98 7.74 8.57 23.93
C LYS A 98 7.12 7.30 24.53
N HIS A 99 5.89 7.35 25.04
CA HIS A 99 5.20 6.19 25.59
C HIS A 99 4.55 5.30 24.52
N ILE A 100 4.57 5.72 23.25
CA ILE A 100 4.06 4.98 22.10
C ILE A 100 5.24 4.51 21.25
N SER A 101 5.22 3.25 20.85
CA SER A 101 6.22 2.69 19.94
C SER A 101 5.95 3.13 18.50
N GLU A 102 6.84 3.95 17.93
CA GLU A 102 6.82 4.32 16.50
C GLU A 102 6.78 3.08 15.59
N HIS A 103 7.54 2.05 15.94
CA HIS A 103 7.56 0.80 15.19
C HIS A 103 6.20 0.09 15.24
N ALA A 104 5.56 0.02 16.40
CA ALA A 104 4.26 -0.65 16.53
C ALA A 104 3.18 0.05 15.69
N VAL A 105 3.10 1.38 15.76
CA VAL A 105 2.07 2.15 15.03
C VAL A 105 2.31 2.16 13.52
N THR A 106 3.56 2.27 13.07
CA THR A 106 3.86 2.22 11.63
C THR A 106 3.67 0.82 11.06
N SER A 107 4.04 -0.23 11.79
CA SER A 107 3.83 -1.63 11.36
C SER A 107 2.36 -2.08 11.39
N ALA A 108 1.49 -1.34 12.09
CA ALA A 108 0.06 -1.63 12.13
C ALA A 108 -0.69 -1.13 10.88
N VAL A 109 -0.09 -0.26 10.08
CA VAL A 109 -0.69 0.18 8.81
C VAL A 109 -0.65 -0.98 7.82
N ALA A 110 -1.79 -1.27 7.18
CA ALA A 110 -1.87 -2.33 6.17
C ALA A 110 -0.90 -2.05 5.01
N ASP A 111 -0.22 -3.09 4.52
CA ASP A 111 0.79 -2.97 3.45
C ASP A 111 0.24 -2.25 2.20
N GLU A 112 -1.02 -2.50 1.82
CA GLU A 112 -1.67 -1.84 0.69
C GLU A 112 -2.11 -0.39 0.93
N LYS A 113 -1.97 0.13 2.16
CA LYS A 113 -2.27 1.53 2.52
C LYS A 113 -1.06 2.27 3.12
N ASP A 114 0.08 1.60 3.28
CA ASP A 114 1.36 2.17 3.74
C ASP A 114 1.99 3.05 2.65
N VAL A 115 1.40 4.22 2.42
CA VAL A 115 1.84 5.15 1.38
C VAL A 115 3.16 5.85 1.71
N ASP A 116 3.66 5.73 2.94
CA ASP A 116 5.02 6.13 3.30
C ASP A 116 6.07 5.08 2.90
N GLY A 117 5.66 3.82 2.68
CA GLY A 117 6.51 2.75 2.15
C GLY A 117 7.50 2.18 3.16
N PHE A 118 7.25 2.32 4.46
CA PHE A 118 8.15 1.87 5.52
C PHE A 118 7.93 0.41 5.94
N GLY A 119 6.84 -0.21 5.48
CA GLY A 119 6.49 -1.59 5.75
C GLY A 119 7.61 -2.56 5.32
N VAL A 120 7.78 -3.63 6.11
CA VAL A 120 8.83 -4.62 5.90
C VAL A 120 8.75 -5.24 4.49
N ALA A 121 7.54 -5.46 3.97
CA ALA A 121 7.34 -5.98 2.62
C ALA A 121 7.88 -5.01 1.55
N ASN A 122 7.61 -3.71 1.68
CA ASN A 122 8.07 -2.68 0.75
C ASN A 122 9.60 -2.58 0.75
N ILE A 123 10.23 -2.51 1.93
CA ILE A 123 11.69 -2.44 2.03
C ILE A 123 12.35 -3.74 1.55
N GLY A 124 11.77 -4.90 1.89
CA GLY A 124 12.27 -6.20 1.46
C GLY A 124 12.22 -6.37 -0.05
N GLU A 125 11.13 -5.97 -0.70
CA GLU A 125 11.03 -5.95 -2.16
C GLU A 125 11.99 -4.94 -2.79
N LEU A 126 12.17 -3.77 -2.20
CA LEU A 126 13.10 -2.76 -2.69
C LEU A 126 14.57 -3.26 -2.71
N ALA A 127 14.94 -4.06 -1.71
CA ALA A 127 16.29 -4.62 -1.61
C ALA A 127 16.59 -5.72 -2.65
N LYS A 128 15.55 -6.44 -3.11
CA LYS A 128 15.68 -7.54 -4.10
C LYS A 128 16.03 -7.01 -5.49
N ARG A 129 16.85 -7.75 -6.22
CA ARG A 129 17.09 -7.51 -7.65
C ARG A 129 15.81 -7.81 -8.43
N GLY A 130 15.15 -6.77 -8.94
CA GLY A 130 13.88 -6.89 -9.67
C GLY A 130 12.64 -7.06 -8.78
N GLY A 131 12.75 -6.75 -7.48
CA GLY A 131 11.60 -6.73 -6.58
C GLY A 131 10.60 -5.65 -6.96
N LYS A 132 9.37 -5.81 -6.48
CA LYS A 132 8.23 -4.94 -6.84
C LYS A 132 7.51 -4.50 -5.57
N PRO A 133 8.06 -3.51 -4.84
CA PRO A 133 7.39 -2.98 -3.66
C PRO A 133 6.04 -2.39 -4.06
N LEU A 134 5.04 -2.45 -3.16
CA LEU A 134 3.77 -1.75 -3.37
C LEU A 134 4.02 -0.25 -3.40
N PHE A 135 4.86 0.23 -2.46
CA PHE A 135 5.23 1.63 -2.35
C PHE A 135 6.73 1.77 -2.16
N THR A 136 7.32 2.74 -2.87
CA THR A 136 8.69 3.19 -2.61
C THR A 136 8.65 4.35 -1.61
N PRO A 137 9.53 4.39 -0.60
CA PRO A 137 9.45 5.43 0.40
C PRO A 137 9.57 6.83 -0.19
N CYS A 138 8.76 7.76 0.33
CA CYS A 138 8.48 9.06 -0.30
C CYS A 138 9.74 9.89 -0.58
N THR A 139 10.61 10.05 0.43
CA THR A 139 11.85 10.83 0.31
C THR A 139 12.83 10.19 -0.68
N PRO A 140 13.16 8.89 -0.57
CA PRO A 140 13.95 8.18 -1.58
C PRO A 140 13.39 8.27 -3.00
N LYS A 141 12.07 8.07 -3.18
CA LYS A 141 11.40 8.23 -4.48
C LYS A 141 11.59 9.66 -5.01
N GLY A 142 11.51 10.65 -4.12
CA GLY A 142 11.73 12.07 -4.44
C GLY A 142 13.15 12.36 -4.92
N VAL A 143 14.17 11.76 -4.30
CA VAL A 143 15.56 11.84 -4.75
C VAL A 143 15.71 11.31 -6.18
N MET A 144 15.15 10.13 -6.46
CA MET A 144 15.24 9.53 -7.79
C MET A 144 14.52 10.37 -8.86
N VAL A 145 13.36 10.93 -8.53
CA VAL A 145 12.63 11.82 -9.45
C VAL A 145 13.39 13.13 -9.66
N LEU A 146 14.02 13.70 -8.64
CA LEU A 146 14.86 14.90 -8.82
C LEU A 146 16.00 14.64 -9.80
N LEU A 147 16.73 13.53 -9.65
CA LEU A 147 17.81 13.15 -10.57
C LEU A 147 17.29 12.95 -12.00
N SER A 148 16.15 12.26 -12.15
CA SER A 148 15.55 12.01 -13.47
C SER A 148 15.07 13.29 -14.15
N GLU A 149 14.30 14.13 -13.46
CA GLU A 149 13.73 15.37 -14.01
C GLU A 149 14.81 16.42 -14.28
N SER A 150 15.98 16.32 -13.63
CA SER A 150 17.14 17.17 -13.89
C SER A 150 18.11 16.61 -14.94
N GLY A 151 17.75 15.51 -15.61
CA GLY A 151 18.50 14.92 -16.71
C GLY A 151 19.81 14.24 -16.30
N VAL A 152 19.92 13.81 -15.03
CA VAL A 152 21.12 13.13 -14.52
C VAL A 152 21.07 11.65 -14.89
N ASP A 153 22.03 11.20 -15.70
CA ASP A 153 22.22 9.79 -15.99
C ASP A 153 22.91 9.10 -14.80
N ILE A 154 22.19 8.16 -14.17
CA ILE A 154 22.64 7.41 -12.98
C ILE A 154 23.47 6.20 -13.38
N LYS A 155 23.28 5.67 -14.59
CA LYS A 155 23.82 4.38 -15.00
C LYS A 155 25.35 4.41 -15.04
N GLY A 156 25.99 3.48 -14.34
CA GLY A 156 27.45 3.35 -14.27
C GLY A 156 28.15 4.45 -13.46
N LYS A 157 27.41 5.37 -12.83
CA LYS A 157 27.98 6.42 -11.97
C LYS A 157 28.36 5.88 -10.60
N ASN A 158 29.35 6.53 -9.98
CA ASN A 158 29.68 6.31 -8.58
C ASN A 158 28.78 7.20 -7.71
N ALA A 159 27.89 6.59 -6.92
CA ALA A 159 27.02 7.29 -6.00
C ALA A 159 27.44 7.05 -4.55
N VAL A 160 27.53 8.11 -3.76
CA VAL A 160 27.79 8.06 -2.32
C VAL A 160 26.54 8.51 -1.57
N VAL A 161 26.03 7.63 -0.70
CA VAL A 161 24.94 7.95 0.22
C VAL A 161 25.52 8.12 1.62
N ILE A 162 25.43 9.33 2.17
CA ILE A 162 25.91 9.65 3.50
C ILE A 162 24.71 9.56 4.44
N GLY A 163 24.66 8.49 5.23
CA GLY A 163 23.51 8.15 6.07
C GLY A 163 22.97 6.76 5.73
N ARG A 164 22.55 6.03 6.77
CA ARG A 164 22.04 4.65 6.67
C ARG A 164 20.75 4.44 7.45
N SER A 165 19.94 5.48 7.59
CA SER A 165 18.63 5.38 8.23
C SER A 165 17.71 4.47 7.43
N ASP A 166 16.79 3.80 8.13
CA ASP A 166 15.82 2.88 7.51
C ASP A 166 14.81 3.62 6.61
N ILE A 167 14.61 4.92 6.88
CA ILE A 167 13.63 5.77 6.21
C ILE A 167 14.18 6.41 4.92
N VAL A 168 15.47 6.76 4.90
CA VAL A 168 16.07 7.52 3.78
C VAL A 168 17.34 6.87 3.25
N GLY A 169 18.39 6.78 4.06
CA GLY A 169 19.73 6.41 3.58
C GLY A 169 19.77 5.04 2.93
N SER A 170 19.28 4.02 3.64
CA SER A 170 19.27 2.65 3.12
C SER A 170 18.35 2.50 1.89
N PRO A 171 17.09 2.97 1.89
CA PRO A 171 16.25 2.91 0.69
C PRO A 171 16.79 3.65 -0.54
N VAL A 172 17.39 4.84 -0.37
CA VAL A 172 18.01 5.57 -1.50
C VAL A 172 19.15 4.75 -2.09
N SER A 173 19.97 4.11 -1.26
CA SER A 173 21.06 3.26 -1.74
C SER A 173 20.56 2.10 -2.60
N TYR A 174 19.41 1.50 -2.25
CA TYR A 174 18.80 0.44 -3.04
C TYR A 174 18.27 0.96 -4.37
N LEU A 175 17.63 2.12 -4.38
CA LEU A 175 17.10 2.73 -5.61
C LEU A 175 18.22 3.10 -6.59
N LEU A 176 19.30 3.72 -6.11
CA LEU A 176 20.47 4.06 -6.93
C LEU A 176 21.13 2.79 -7.49
N LYS A 177 21.30 1.76 -6.67
CA LYS A 177 21.82 0.45 -7.10
C LYS A 177 20.92 -0.17 -8.17
N ASN A 178 19.61 -0.13 -7.97
CA ASN A 178 18.63 -0.68 -8.93
C ASN A 178 18.57 0.14 -10.24
N ALA A 179 19.05 1.38 -10.21
CA ALA A 179 19.27 2.24 -11.38
C ALA A 179 20.68 2.12 -11.97
N ASP A 180 21.38 1.01 -11.70
CA ASP A 180 22.71 0.67 -12.23
C ASP A 180 23.87 1.59 -11.76
N ALA A 181 23.74 2.30 -10.64
CA ALA A 181 24.88 2.99 -10.01
C ALA A 181 25.76 2.03 -9.20
N THR A 182 27.06 2.35 -9.11
CA THR A 182 27.94 1.79 -8.08
C THR A 182 27.75 2.60 -6.80
N VAL A 183 27.20 1.99 -5.75
CA VAL A 183 26.79 2.71 -4.54
C VAL A 183 27.72 2.41 -3.36
N THR A 184 28.25 3.46 -2.74
CA THR A 184 28.94 3.41 -1.44
C THR A 184 28.07 4.07 -0.37
N VAL A 185 27.75 3.33 0.69
CA VAL A 185 27.01 3.87 1.84
C VAL A 185 27.99 4.25 2.95
N CYS A 186 28.01 5.51 3.34
CA CYS A 186 28.84 6.03 4.41
C CYS A 186 28.02 6.34 5.67
N HIS A 187 28.68 6.30 6.83
CA HIS A 187 28.05 6.54 8.13
C HIS A 187 29.06 7.08 9.14
N SER A 188 28.63 7.33 10.37
CA SER A 188 29.44 7.90 11.47
C SER A 188 30.69 7.11 11.88
N LYS A 189 30.95 5.94 11.28
CA LYS A 189 32.14 5.10 11.54
C LYS A 189 33.03 4.94 10.30
N THR A 190 32.68 5.60 9.19
CA THR A 190 33.51 5.66 7.99
C THR A 190 34.75 6.50 8.29
N LYS A 191 35.95 5.91 8.13
CA LYS A 191 37.22 6.56 8.51
C LYS A 191 37.65 7.69 7.56
N ASP A 192 37.45 7.51 6.26
CA ASP A 192 37.81 8.48 5.23
C ASP A 192 36.57 8.90 4.42
N LEU A 193 35.62 9.52 5.11
CA LEU A 193 34.41 10.01 4.44
C LEU A 193 34.73 10.98 3.28
N PRO A 194 35.62 11.97 3.44
CA PRO A 194 35.95 12.90 2.35
C PRO A 194 36.50 12.19 1.11
N GLY A 195 37.37 11.18 1.28
CA GLY A 195 37.91 10.40 0.15
C GLY A 195 36.83 9.71 -0.69
N TYR A 196 35.82 9.10 -0.05
CA TYR A 196 34.69 8.50 -0.79
C TYR A 196 33.87 9.57 -1.54
N VAL A 197 33.59 10.71 -0.89
CA VAL A 197 32.82 11.80 -1.49
C VAL A 197 33.56 12.43 -2.68
N LYS A 198 34.89 12.42 -2.67
CA LYS A 198 35.73 13.00 -3.73
C LYS A 198 35.67 12.24 -5.05
N GLU A 199 35.39 10.94 -4.99
CA GLU A 199 35.27 10.06 -6.15
C GLU A 199 33.82 9.96 -6.68
N ALA A 200 32.85 10.54 -5.96
CA ALA A 200 31.44 10.40 -6.23
C ALA A 200 30.97 11.34 -7.36
N ASP A 201 30.26 10.78 -8.34
CA ASP A 201 29.51 11.54 -9.33
C ASP A 201 28.18 12.05 -8.76
N ILE A 202 27.57 11.29 -7.84
CA ILE A 202 26.31 11.62 -7.17
C ILE A 202 26.51 11.51 -5.66
N VAL A 203 26.16 12.56 -4.91
CA VAL A 203 26.22 12.58 -3.45
C VAL A 203 24.81 12.80 -2.89
N VAL A 204 24.35 11.91 -2.03
CA VAL A 204 23.11 12.08 -1.27
C VAL A 204 23.44 12.22 0.21
N ALA A 205 23.17 13.39 0.80
CA ALA A 205 23.40 13.66 2.21
C ALA A 205 22.09 13.55 3.01
N ALA A 206 22.03 12.62 3.97
CA ALA A 206 20.85 12.31 4.77
C ALA A 206 21.22 11.89 6.20
N ILE A 207 21.91 12.78 6.93
CA ILE A 207 22.41 12.56 8.29
C ILE A 207 21.79 13.46 9.35
N GLY A 208 21.14 14.57 8.97
CA GLY A 208 20.54 15.52 9.91
C GLY A 208 21.57 16.28 10.74
N VAL A 209 22.67 16.72 10.10
CA VAL A 209 23.73 17.51 10.73
C VAL A 209 24.02 18.74 9.87
N PRO A 210 23.70 19.96 10.35
CA PRO A 210 23.81 21.19 9.57
C PRO A 210 25.20 21.39 8.92
N GLY A 211 25.23 21.57 7.60
CA GLY A 211 26.44 21.98 6.87
C GLY A 211 27.67 21.09 7.08
N PHE A 212 27.44 19.80 7.34
CA PHE A 212 28.49 18.82 7.61
C PHE A 212 29.31 18.49 6.36
N VAL A 213 28.65 18.28 5.22
CA VAL A 213 29.32 17.98 3.95
C VAL A 213 29.86 19.28 3.36
N LYS A 214 31.18 19.35 3.16
CA LYS A 214 31.87 20.55 2.65
C LYS A 214 32.07 20.49 1.14
N GLY A 215 32.03 21.64 0.47
CA GLY A 215 32.25 21.75 -0.97
C GLY A 215 33.61 21.18 -1.42
N GLU A 216 34.66 21.35 -0.62
CA GLU A 216 36.01 20.81 -0.89
C GLU A 216 36.07 19.28 -1.00
N TRP A 217 35.14 18.56 -0.35
CA TRP A 217 35.05 17.10 -0.42
C TRP A 217 34.45 16.62 -1.74
N LEU A 218 33.68 17.48 -2.43
CA LEU A 218 32.97 17.11 -3.64
C LEU A 218 33.93 16.94 -4.82
N LYS A 219 33.61 15.98 -5.68
CA LYS A 219 34.16 15.90 -7.03
C LYS A 219 33.69 17.11 -7.85
N GLU A 220 34.58 17.66 -8.66
CA GLU A 220 34.19 18.71 -9.62
C GLU A 220 33.12 18.18 -10.58
N GLY A 221 32.01 18.91 -10.70
CA GLY A 221 30.87 18.50 -11.51
C GLY A 221 29.95 17.45 -10.87
N ALA A 222 30.13 17.09 -9.59
CA ALA A 222 29.22 16.19 -8.88
C ALA A 222 27.78 16.71 -8.84
N VAL A 223 26.81 15.81 -8.79
CA VAL A 223 25.41 16.10 -8.49
C VAL A 223 25.16 15.88 -7.01
N VAL A 224 24.62 16.88 -6.32
CA VAL A 224 24.43 16.85 -4.86
C VAL A 224 22.96 16.94 -4.49
N ILE A 225 22.46 15.94 -3.78
CA ILE A 225 21.11 15.91 -3.22
C ILE A 225 21.22 16.02 -1.70
N ASP A 226 20.79 17.16 -1.17
CA ASP A 226 20.72 17.46 0.25
C ASP A 226 19.31 17.15 0.77
N VAL A 227 19.22 16.07 1.56
CA VAL A 227 17.98 15.62 2.21
C VAL A 227 17.84 16.19 3.62
N GLY A 228 18.90 16.81 4.15
CA GLY A 228 18.94 17.34 5.51
C GLY A 228 17.85 18.37 5.75
N THR A 229 17.21 18.29 6.92
CA THR A 229 16.22 19.27 7.38
C THR A 229 16.51 19.66 8.81
N ASN A 230 17.34 20.69 8.99
CA ASN A 230 17.81 21.11 10.30
C ASN A 230 17.37 22.55 10.59
N TYR A 231 16.81 22.81 11.77
CA TYR A 231 16.50 24.17 12.21
C TYR A 231 17.66 24.73 13.02
N ILE A 232 18.15 25.91 12.63
CA ILE A 232 19.16 26.66 13.38
C ILE A 232 18.62 28.05 13.74
N PRO A 233 19.06 28.65 14.86
CA PRO A 233 18.67 30.01 15.23
C PRO A 233 18.99 31.03 14.13
N ASP A 234 18.05 31.92 13.86
CA ASP A 234 18.18 33.02 12.90
C ASP A 234 17.18 34.13 13.26
N GLU A 235 17.71 35.20 13.86
CA GLU A 235 16.93 36.37 14.31
C GLU A 235 16.30 37.14 13.14
N THR A 236 16.76 36.94 11.91
CA THR A 236 16.18 37.58 10.72
C THR A 236 14.87 36.94 10.28
N LYS A 237 14.53 35.74 10.79
CA LYS A 237 13.28 35.03 10.48
C LYS A 237 12.22 35.30 11.54
N LYS A 238 10.96 35.41 11.10
CA LYS A 238 9.80 35.55 12.00
C LYS A 238 9.67 34.43 13.04
N SER A 239 10.14 33.23 12.70
CA SER A 239 10.19 32.05 13.58
C SER A 239 11.37 32.06 14.55
N GLY A 240 12.33 32.99 14.41
CA GLY A 240 13.61 32.98 15.12
C GLY A 240 14.56 31.86 14.68
N GLN A 241 14.21 31.13 13.62
CA GLN A 241 14.94 29.97 13.12
C GLN A 241 14.84 29.87 11.59
N ARG A 242 15.90 29.38 10.95
CA ARG A 242 15.94 29.02 9.52
C ARG A 242 16.18 27.53 9.32
N LEU A 243 15.66 26.98 8.22
CA LEU A 243 15.92 25.61 7.79
C LEU A 243 17.20 25.57 6.95
N VAL A 244 18.10 24.64 7.27
CA VAL A 244 19.35 24.37 6.54
C VAL A 244 19.53 22.87 6.34
N GLY A 245 20.27 22.52 5.30
CA GLY A 245 20.55 21.13 4.94
C GLY A 245 21.81 20.57 5.61
N ASP A 246 22.17 19.35 5.21
CA ASP A 246 23.38 18.66 5.67
C ASP A 246 24.62 19.09 4.89
N VAL A 247 24.44 19.77 3.75
CA VAL A 247 25.51 20.27 2.89
C VAL A 247 25.73 21.76 3.16
N ASP A 248 26.98 22.16 3.21
CA ASP A 248 27.36 23.56 3.16
C ASP A 248 27.13 24.11 1.74
N TYR A 249 25.92 24.61 1.52
CA TYR A 249 25.42 24.99 0.19
C TYR A 249 26.31 26.03 -0.52
N GLU A 250 26.83 27.01 0.22
CA GLU A 250 27.62 28.10 -0.36
C GLU A 250 28.96 27.61 -0.92
N SER A 251 29.62 26.68 -0.23
CA SER A 251 30.85 26.07 -0.74
C SER A 251 30.58 25.01 -1.81
N ALA A 252 29.49 24.25 -1.67
CA ALA A 252 29.15 23.17 -2.59
C ALA A 252 28.68 23.65 -3.97
N VAL A 253 27.94 24.76 -4.05
CA VAL A 253 27.45 25.31 -5.33
C VAL A 253 28.58 25.78 -6.27
N GLN A 254 29.77 26.05 -5.72
CA GLN A 254 30.94 26.42 -6.53
C GLN A 254 31.60 25.20 -7.21
N VAL A 255 31.27 23.98 -6.79
CA VAL A 255 31.92 22.73 -7.24
C VAL A 255 30.95 21.80 -7.96
N ALA A 256 29.72 21.70 -7.46
CA ALA A 256 28.70 20.80 -7.98
C ALA A 256 28.15 21.29 -9.33
N SER A 257 27.88 20.36 -10.25
CA SER A 257 27.16 20.69 -11.49
C SER A 257 25.67 20.97 -11.24
N GLN A 258 25.09 20.28 -10.26
CA GLN A 258 23.72 20.47 -9.80
C GLN A 258 23.66 20.24 -8.29
N ILE A 259 22.87 21.06 -7.59
CA ILE A 259 22.66 20.93 -6.14
C ILE A 259 21.23 21.26 -5.76
N THR A 260 20.66 20.53 -4.80
CA THR A 260 19.35 20.87 -4.24
C THR A 260 19.49 21.86 -3.07
N PRO A 261 18.73 22.97 -3.06
CA PRO A 261 18.72 23.89 -1.93
C PRO A 261 17.91 23.33 -0.76
N VAL A 262 18.21 23.79 0.45
CA VAL A 262 17.37 23.59 1.64
C VAL A 262 17.07 24.96 2.25
N PRO A 263 15.79 25.37 2.34
CA PRO A 263 14.57 24.70 1.86
C PRO A 263 14.42 24.70 0.33
N GLY A 264 13.45 23.93 -0.18
CA GLY A 264 13.03 23.97 -1.59
C GLY A 264 13.56 22.85 -2.49
N GLY A 265 14.41 21.97 -1.96
CA GLY A 265 14.92 20.77 -2.61
C GLY A 265 14.03 19.54 -2.37
N VAL A 266 14.48 18.65 -1.49
CA VAL A 266 13.86 17.32 -1.30
C VAL A 266 12.52 17.38 -0.55
N GLY A 267 12.36 18.29 0.43
CA GLY A 267 11.14 18.37 1.26
C GLY A 267 9.82 18.47 0.47
N PRO A 268 9.67 19.40 -0.50
CA PRO A 268 8.50 19.46 -1.38
C PRO A 268 8.27 18.18 -2.20
N MET A 269 9.36 17.50 -2.60
CA MET A 269 9.28 16.26 -3.36
C MET A 269 8.75 15.11 -2.51
N THR A 270 9.13 15.03 -1.23
CA THR A 270 8.58 14.03 -0.30
C THR A 270 7.06 14.11 -0.25
N VAL A 271 6.48 15.31 -0.18
CA VAL A 271 5.02 15.49 -0.19
C VAL A 271 4.41 15.09 -1.54
N ALA A 272 5.02 15.48 -2.66
CA ALA A 272 4.52 15.09 -3.97
C ALA A 272 4.54 13.56 -4.18
N MET A 273 5.57 12.88 -3.68
CA MET A 273 5.71 11.42 -3.77
C MET A 273 4.74 10.67 -2.86
N LEU A 274 4.44 11.21 -1.68
CA LEU A 274 3.35 10.70 -0.83
C LEU A 274 2.03 10.69 -1.59
N LEU A 275 1.68 11.81 -2.23
CA LEU A 275 0.44 11.92 -3.00
C LEU A 275 0.44 10.96 -4.20
N ARG A 276 1.59 10.78 -4.85
CA ARG A 276 1.72 9.77 -5.91
C ARG A 276 1.47 8.36 -5.38
N ASN A 277 2.02 8.00 -4.22
CA ASN A 277 1.78 6.69 -3.60
C ASN A 277 0.29 6.49 -3.23
N VAL A 278 -0.43 7.55 -2.82
CA VAL A 278 -1.88 7.49 -2.59
C VAL A 278 -2.66 7.17 -3.88
N VAL A 279 -2.27 7.75 -5.02
CA VAL A 279 -2.85 7.44 -6.33
C VAL A 279 -2.54 6.00 -6.74
N ASP A 280 -1.28 5.58 -6.61
CA ASP A 280 -0.85 4.21 -6.93
C ASP A 280 -1.62 3.18 -6.06
N SER A 281 -1.91 3.52 -4.80
CA SER A 281 -2.77 2.72 -3.90
C SER A 281 -4.22 2.66 -4.38
N ALA A 282 -4.81 3.81 -4.70
CA ALA A 282 -6.18 3.90 -5.19
C ALA A 282 -6.36 3.10 -6.49
N ASP A 283 -5.43 3.21 -7.44
CA ASP A 283 -5.41 2.42 -8.66
C ASP A 283 -5.42 0.91 -8.37
N SER A 284 -4.48 0.47 -7.53
CA SER A 284 -4.37 -0.92 -7.11
C SER A 284 -5.66 -1.42 -6.44
N TYR A 285 -6.32 -0.58 -5.65
CA TYR A 285 -7.63 -0.89 -5.08
C TYR A 285 -8.71 -1.05 -6.17
N PHE A 286 -8.90 -0.07 -7.05
CA PHE A 286 -9.94 -0.13 -8.08
C PHE A 286 -9.72 -1.24 -9.11
N ASP A 287 -8.47 -1.57 -9.43
CA ASP A 287 -8.16 -2.66 -10.36
C ASP A 287 -8.39 -4.04 -9.73
N ARG A 288 -8.10 -4.22 -8.44
CA ARG A 288 -8.54 -5.40 -7.67
C ARG A 288 -10.07 -5.55 -7.67
N GLN A 289 -10.80 -4.44 -7.60
CA GLN A 289 -12.26 -4.46 -7.64
C GLN A 289 -12.86 -4.88 -9.00
N LYS A 290 -12.11 -4.68 -10.10
CA LYS A 290 -12.50 -5.09 -11.47
C LYS A 290 -12.12 -6.55 -11.77
N SER A 291 -10.98 -7.01 -11.26
CA SER A 291 -10.36 -8.30 -11.59
C SER A 291 -10.85 -9.50 -10.76
N ARG A 292 -12.01 -9.38 -10.11
CA ARG A 292 -12.57 -10.42 -9.24
C ARG A 292 -12.77 -11.72 -10.01
N LYS A 293 -12.10 -12.78 -9.57
CA LYS A 293 -12.15 -14.10 -10.20
C LYS A 293 -12.15 -15.18 -9.11
N ILE A 294 -13.11 -16.09 -9.22
CA ILE A 294 -13.11 -17.31 -8.41
C ILE A 294 -12.22 -18.34 -9.10
N THR A 295 -11.40 -19.03 -8.33
CA THR A 295 -10.63 -20.19 -8.82
C THR A 295 -11.24 -21.47 -8.28
N PRO A 296 -12.05 -22.21 -9.05
CA PRO A 296 -12.65 -23.46 -8.59
C PRO A 296 -11.59 -24.48 -8.17
N LEU A 297 -11.92 -25.33 -7.18
CA LEU A 297 -11.09 -26.49 -6.86
C LEU A 297 -11.17 -27.50 -8.01
N HIS A 298 -10.04 -28.12 -8.32
CA HIS A 298 -9.98 -29.13 -9.37
C HIS A 298 -10.61 -30.45 -8.91
N LEU A 299 -11.56 -30.98 -9.69
CA LEU A 299 -12.20 -32.26 -9.42
C LEU A 299 -11.40 -33.42 -10.04
N LYS A 300 -11.03 -34.40 -9.22
CA LYS A 300 -10.42 -35.66 -9.67
C LYS A 300 -11.52 -36.73 -9.72
N LEU A 301 -11.96 -37.08 -10.93
CA LEU A 301 -13.00 -38.08 -11.15
C LEU A 301 -12.42 -39.50 -11.05
N GLU A 302 -13.07 -40.37 -10.29
CA GLU A 302 -12.73 -41.79 -10.09
C GLU A 302 -13.81 -42.64 -10.78
N GLN A 303 -13.41 -43.83 -11.26
CA GLN A 303 -14.32 -44.82 -11.84
C GLN A 303 -14.02 -46.21 -11.23
N PRO A 304 -15.00 -46.87 -10.58
CA PRO A 304 -16.39 -46.43 -10.38
C PRO A 304 -16.49 -45.20 -9.45
N VAL A 305 -17.61 -44.47 -9.53
CA VAL A 305 -17.86 -43.30 -8.67
C VAL A 305 -17.88 -43.75 -7.20
N PRO A 306 -17.07 -43.13 -6.30
CA PRO A 306 -17.02 -43.49 -4.89
C PRO A 306 -18.34 -43.22 -4.17
N ALA A 307 -18.53 -43.81 -2.99
CA ALA A 307 -19.71 -43.52 -2.18
C ALA A 307 -19.69 -42.06 -1.68
N ASP A 308 -20.87 -41.44 -1.50
CA ASP A 308 -21.00 -40.02 -1.14
C ASP A 308 -20.20 -39.64 0.13
N TRP A 309 -20.11 -40.54 1.12
CA TRP A 309 -19.36 -40.32 2.34
C TRP A 309 -17.83 -40.31 2.11
N GLU A 310 -17.34 -41.10 1.15
CA GLU A 310 -15.92 -41.12 0.76
C GLU A 310 -15.56 -39.83 0.03
N VAL A 311 -16.40 -39.40 -0.91
CA VAL A 311 -16.23 -38.13 -1.62
C VAL A 311 -16.20 -36.98 -0.61
N SER A 312 -17.12 -36.98 0.37
CA SER A 312 -17.21 -35.95 1.41
C SER A 312 -15.97 -35.90 2.30
N ARG A 313 -15.44 -37.05 2.73
CA ARG A 313 -14.24 -37.11 3.57
C ARG A 313 -12.93 -36.81 2.83
N LYS A 314 -12.86 -37.06 1.53
CA LYS A 314 -11.68 -36.76 0.69
C LYS A 314 -11.57 -35.28 0.30
N GLN A 315 -12.63 -34.50 0.49
CA GLN A 315 -12.67 -33.11 0.03
C GLN A 315 -11.93 -32.18 1.01
N HIS A 316 -11.12 -31.28 0.46
CA HIS A 316 -10.46 -30.19 1.19
C HIS A 316 -10.99 -28.84 0.68
N PRO A 317 -11.88 -28.18 1.42
CA PRO A 317 -12.51 -26.95 0.96
C PRO A 317 -11.51 -25.81 0.93
N LYS A 318 -11.84 -24.77 0.17
CA LYS A 318 -11.03 -23.56 0.20
C LYS A 318 -11.27 -22.86 1.53
N LEU A 319 -10.21 -22.30 2.12
CA LEU A 319 -10.38 -21.44 3.30
C LEU A 319 -11.37 -20.32 2.99
N ILE A 320 -12.35 -20.12 3.87
CA ILE A 320 -13.44 -19.15 3.64
C ILE A 320 -12.91 -17.73 3.45
N THR A 321 -11.81 -17.39 4.12
CA THR A 321 -11.11 -16.10 3.98
C THR A 321 -10.55 -15.90 2.57
N LYS A 322 -9.99 -16.95 1.96
CA LYS A 322 -9.50 -16.90 0.58
C LYS A 322 -10.63 -16.78 -0.43
N LEU A 323 -11.73 -17.52 -0.23
CA LEU A 323 -12.91 -17.38 -1.08
C LEU A 323 -13.51 -15.97 -0.99
N ALA A 324 -13.65 -15.44 0.23
CA ALA A 324 -14.15 -14.09 0.48
C ALA A 324 -13.32 -13.03 -0.25
N ALA A 325 -11.99 -13.13 -0.20
CA ALA A 325 -11.10 -12.25 -0.96
C ALA A 325 -11.31 -12.36 -2.48
N GLU A 326 -11.43 -13.58 -3.03
CA GLU A 326 -11.64 -13.82 -4.47
C GLU A 326 -12.95 -13.18 -5.01
N ILE A 327 -13.99 -13.14 -4.18
CA ILE A 327 -15.29 -12.52 -4.53
C ILE A 327 -15.34 -11.01 -4.22
N GLY A 328 -14.29 -10.46 -3.61
CA GLY A 328 -14.13 -9.03 -3.32
C GLY A 328 -14.80 -8.57 -2.02
N LEU A 329 -14.93 -9.47 -1.03
CA LEU A 329 -15.19 -9.09 0.36
C LEU A 329 -13.88 -8.67 1.03
N SER A 330 -13.96 -7.63 1.84
CA SER A 330 -12.86 -7.18 2.68
C SER A 330 -12.80 -8.01 3.97
N ALA A 331 -11.64 -8.05 4.63
CA ALA A 331 -11.45 -8.87 5.84
C ALA A 331 -12.42 -8.51 6.98
N HIS A 332 -12.71 -7.23 7.22
CA HIS A 332 -13.67 -6.77 8.24
C HIS A 332 -15.13 -7.10 7.92
N GLU A 333 -15.48 -7.30 6.65
CA GLU A 333 -16.84 -7.67 6.27
C GLU A 333 -17.09 -9.16 6.51
N LEU A 334 -16.05 -9.91 6.87
CA LEU A 334 -16.09 -11.34 7.09
C LEU A 334 -15.84 -11.63 8.58
N GLU A 335 -16.75 -12.38 9.20
CA GLU A 335 -16.58 -12.91 10.55
C GLU A 335 -16.36 -14.42 10.45
N PRO A 336 -15.11 -14.92 10.47
CA PRO A 336 -14.82 -16.35 10.34
C PRO A 336 -15.32 -17.16 11.55
N HIS A 337 -15.96 -18.29 11.26
CA HIS A 337 -16.36 -19.32 12.22
C HIS A 337 -15.64 -20.63 11.86
N GLY A 338 -14.36 -20.71 12.23
CA GLY A 338 -13.46 -21.78 11.80
C GLY A 338 -12.94 -21.57 10.36
N ALA A 339 -12.37 -22.62 9.78
CA ALA A 339 -11.64 -22.51 8.51
C ALA A 339 -12.54 -22.31 7.27
N TYR A 340 -13.80 -22.77 7.32
CA TYR A 340 -14.64 -22.94 6.13
C TYR A 340 -16.01 -22.26 6.24
N LYS A 341 -16.32 -21.58 7.34
CA LYS A 341 -17.60 -20.90 7.53
C LYS A 341 -17.35 -19.48 8.00
N ALA A 342 -18.18 -18.55 7.57
CA ALA A 342 -18.15 -17.18 8.05
C ALA A 342 -19.55 -16.55 7.99
N LYS A 343 -19.74 -15.46 8.73
CA LYS A 343 -20.83 -14.51 8.46
C LYS A 343 -20.27 -13.35 7.63
N VAL A 344 -21.16 -12.68 6.90
CA VAL A 344 -20.84 -11.47 6.15
C VAL A 344 -21.61 -10.31 6.77
N GLY A 345 -20.90 -9.22 7.07
CA GLY A 345 -21.49 -7.99 7.59
C GLY A 345 -22.46 -7.35 6.58
N LEU A 346 -23.49 -6.66 7.10
CA LEU A 346 -24.52 -6.01 6.25
C LEU A 346 -24.04 -4.68 5.64
N ASP A 347 -22.98 -4.11 6.18
CA ASP A 347 -22.25 -2.96 5.66
C ASP A 347 -21.78 -3.15 4.21
N VAL A 348 -21.54 -4.41 3.80
CA VAL A 348 -21.26 -4.77 2.41
C VAL A 348 -22.33 -4.26 1.44
N LEU A 349 -23.61 -4.25 1.85
CA LEU A 349 -24.72 -3.81 1.00
C LEU A 349 -24.61 -2.31 0.70
N LYS A 350 -24.23 -1.51 1.71
CA LYS A 350 -24.00 -0.06 1.54
C LYS A 350 -22.80 0.19 0.64
N ARG A 351 -21.68 -0.52 0.86
CA ARG A 351 -20.47 -0.39 0.03
C ARG A 351 -20.74 -0.72 -1.43
N LEU A 352 -21.56 -1.75 -1.68
CA LEU A 352 -21.87 -2.27 -3.02
C LEU A 352 -23.16 -1.69 -3.62
N GLU A 353 -23.82 -0.70 -3.01
CA GLU A 353 -25.08 -0.11 -3.50
C GLU A 353 -24.97 0.44 -4.93
N HIS A 354 -23.79 0.96 -5.29
CA HIS A 354 -23.46 1.40 -6.64
C HIS A 354 -23.45 0.28 -7.70
N ARG A 355 -23.39 -0.98 -7.30
CA ARG A 355 -23.34 -2.12 -8.21
C ARG A 355 -24.74 -2.56 -8.56
N LYS A 356 -24.92 -2.96 -9.82
CA LYS A 356 -26.14 -3.65 -10.23
C LYS A 356 -26.28 -4.96 -9.46
N ASN A 357 -27.47 -5.21 -8.92
CA ASN A 357 -27.78 -6.48 -8.29
C ASN A 357 -27.47 -7.67 -9.21
N GLY A 358 -26.98 -8.75 -8.59
CA GLY A 358 -26.81 -10.03 -9.26
C GLY A 358 -28.13 -10.58 -9.79
N ARG A 359 -28.05 -11.53 -10.73
CA ARG A 359 -29.24 -12.24 -11.21
C ARG A 359 -29.62 -13.30 -10.19
N TYR A 360 -30.88 -13.32 -9.78
CA TYR A 360 -31.44 -14.38 -8.95
C TYR A 360 -32.02 -15.47 -9.85
N VAL A 361 -31.51 -16.70 -9.72
CA VAL A 361 -32.03 -17.87 -10.43
C VAL A 361 -32.74 -18.77 -9.43
N LEU A 362 -34.06 -18.87 -9.57
CA LEU A 362 -34.88 -19.75 -8.74
C LEU A 362 -34.99 -21.13 -9.39
N VAL A 363 -34.39 -22.14 -8.75
CA VAL A 363 -34.61 -23.55 -9.12
C VAL A 363 -35.89 -24.03 -8.43
N ALA A 364 -37.03 -23.79 -9.07
CA ALA A 364 -38.32 -24.33 -8.66
C ALA A 364 -38.41 -25.83 -8.97
N GLY A 365 -39.30 -26.56 -8.28
CA GLY A 365 -39.34 -28.02 -8.25
C GLY A 365 -39.21 -28.71 -9.61
N ILE A 366 -38.29 -29.67 -9.68
CA ILE A 366 -38.21 -30.68 -10.73
C ILE A 366 -39.00 -31.90 -10.23
N THR A 367 -39.86 -32.45 -11.09
CA THR A 367 -40.47 -33.78 -10.86
C THR A 367 -39.31 -34.76 -10.66
N PRO A 368 -39.22 -35.50 -9.54
CA PRO A 368 -38.07 -36.35 -9.26
C PRO A 368 -37.77 -37.23 -10.47
N THR A 369 -36.61 -37.03 -11.10
CA THR A 369 -36.22 -37.88 -12.22
C THR A 369 -35.77 -39.24 -11.67
N PRO A 370 -35.86 -40.32 -12.46
CA PRO A 370 -35.39 -41.65 -12.04
C PRO A 370 -33.93 -41.68 -11.57
N LEU A 371 -33.13 -40.68 -11.95
CA LEU A 371 -31.71 -40.53 -11.62
C LEU A 371 -31.44 -39.71 -10.35
N GLY A 372 -32.48 -39.29 -9.61
CA GLY A 372 -32.32 -38.53 -8.37
C GLY A 372 -31.97 -37.05 -8.56
N GLU A 373 -32.26 -36.48 -9.74
CA GLU A 373 -32.03 -35.05 -10.00
C GLU A 373 -33.07 -34.22 -9.26
N GLY A 374 -32.72 -33.83 -8.04
CA GLY A 374 -33.52 -32.94 -7.21
C GLY A 374 -33.17 -31.47 -7.42
N LYS A 375 -33.92 -30.62 -6.73
CA LYS A 375 -33.66 -29.17 -6.63
C LYS A 375 -32.22 -28.88 -6.21
N SER A 376 -31.71 -29.57 -5.19
CA SER A 376 -30.36 -29.35 -4.67
C SER A 376 -29.28 -29.70 -5.69
N THR A 377 -29.34 -30.88 -6.31
CA THR A 377 -28.38 -31.33 -7.33
C THR A 377 -28.36 -30.38 -8.52
N THR A 378 -29.53 -29.93 -8.98
CA THR A 378 -29.64 -28.96 -10.09
C THR A 378 -29.04 -27.61 -9.71
N THR A 379 -29.32 -27.09 -8.53
CA THR A 379 -28.72 -25.82 -8.04
C THR A 379 -27.19 -25.90 -8.02
N ILE A 380 -26.64 -27.02 -7.54
CA ILE A 380 -25.18 -27.24 -7.49
C ILE A 380 -24.60 -27.33 -8.90
N GLY A 381 -25.19 -28.15 -9.76
CA GLY A 381 -24.74 -28.33 -11.14
C GLY A 381 -24.77 -27.02 -11.92
N LEU A 382 -25.80 -26.19 -11.72
CA LEU A 382 -25.88 -24.86 -12.33
C LEU A 382 -24.73 -23.95 -11.87
N VAL A 383 -24.45 -23.91 -10.56
CA VAL A 383 -23.34 -23.09 -10.03
C VAL A 383 -21.99 -23.64 -10.48
N GLN A 384 -21.81 -24.96 -10.54
CA GLN A 384 -20.60 -25.59 -11.09
C GLN A 384 -20.42 -25.27 -12.58
N ALA A 385 -21.48 -25.24 -13.38
CA ALA A 385 -21.41 -24.83 -14.78
C ALA A 385 -21.04 -23.33 -14.89
N LEU A 386 -21.74 -22.47 -14.15
CA LEU A 386 -21.52 -21.02 -14.21
C LEU A 386 -20.14 -20.61 -13.69
N ALA A 387 -19.75 -21.07 -12.50
CA ALA A 387 -18.49 -20.71 -11.87
C ALA A 387 -17.31 -21.57 -12.33
N GLY A 388 -17.51 -22.89 -12.41
CA GLY A 388 -16.49 -23.86 -12.76
C GLY A 388 -16.08 -23.83 -14.23
N GLN A 389 -17.06 -23.77 -15.14
CA GLN A 389 -16.83 -23.88 -16.59
C GLN A 389 -16.84 -22.51 -17.28
N LEU A 390 -17.75 -21.61 -16.88
CA LEU A 390 -17.91 -20.30 -17.53
C LEU A 390 -17.21 -19.15 -16.79
N GLY A 391 -16.57 -19.42 -15.64
CA GLY A 391 -15.81 -18.42 -14.87
C GLY A 391 -16.65 -17.26 -14.32
N ARG A 392 -17.97 -17.45 -14.14
CA ARG A 392 -18.88 -16.45 -13.58
C ARG A 392 -18.94 -16.57 -12.07
N ILE A 393 -18.93 -15.44 -11.35
CA ILE A 393 -19.19 -15.42 -9.91
C ILE A 393 -20.64 -15.86 -9.68
N ALA A 394 -20.83 -17.03 -9.08
CA ALA A 394 -22.14 -17.61 -8.79
C ALA A 394 -22.14 -18.25 -7.39
N PHE A 395 -23.24 -18.11 -6.66
CA PHE A 395 -23.40 -18.62 -5.31
C PHE A 395 -24.58 -19.59 -5.26
N ALA A 396 -24.37 -20.75 -4.63
CA ALA A 396 -25.43 -21.71 -4.37
C ALA A 396 -26.08 -21.40 -3.02
N ASN A 397 -27.33 -20.93 -3.03
CA ASN A 397 -28.10 -20.70 -1.81
C ASN A 397 -28.91 -21.96 -1.49
N VAL A 398 -28.29 -22.91 -0.82
CA VAL A 398 -28.95 -24.14 -0.37
C VAL A 398 -29.17 -24.12 1.14
N ARG A 399 -30.28 -24.71 1.60
CA ARG A 399 -30.46 -25.02 3.02
C ARG A 399 -29.41 -26.06 3.41
N GLN A 400 -28.88 -25.97 4.63
CA GLN A 400 -28.02 -27.01 5.19
C GLN A 400 -28.71 -28.38 5.00
N PRO A 401 -28.03 -29.38 4.40
CA PRO A 401 -28.61 -30.70 4.20
C PRO A 401 -29.04 -31.26 5.56
N SER A 402 -30.26 -31.80 5.64
CA SER A 402 -30.69 -32.45 6.87
C SER A 402 -29.82 -33.68 7.10
N GLN A 403 -29.52 -34.03 8.36
CA GLN A 403 -28.73 -35.23 8.69
C GLN A 403 -29.51 -36.55 8.50
N GLY A 404 -30.78 -36.48 8.12
CA GLY A 404 -31.62 -37.65 7.85
C GLY A 404 -31.01 -38.70 6.91
N PRO A 405 -30.37 -38.34 5.78
CA PRO A 405 -29.76 -39.30 4.86
C PRO A 405 -28.60 -40.08 5.49
N THR A 406 -27.86 -39.48 6.42
CA THR A 406 -26.79 -40.13 7.17
C THR A 406 -27.32 -41.26 8.07
N PHE A 407 -28.62 -41.21 8.42
CA PHE A 407 -29.29 -42.17 9.29
C PHE A 407 -30.42 -42.96 8.58
N GLY A 408 -30.48 -42.92 7.24
CA GLY A 408 -31.48 -43.67 6.47
C GLY A 408 -32.94 -43.17 6.62
N ILE A 409 -33.15 -41.97 7.17
CA ILE A 409 -34.47 -41.37 7.33
C ILE A 409 -34.62 -40.25 6.29
N LYS A 410 -35.73 -40.28 5.54
CA LYS A 410 -36.12 -39.34 4.47
C LYS A 410 -35.68 -37.89 4.76
N GLY A 411 -34.50 -37.53 4.31
CA GLY A 411 -33.91 -36.21 4.41
C GLY A 411 -33.43 -35.80 3.02
N GLY A 412 -33.64 -34.56 2.63
CA GLY A 412 -33.18 -34.06 1.35
C GLY A 412 -31.65 -34.01 1.34
N ALA A 413 -31.00 -35.09 0.90
CA ALA A 413 -29.58 -35.09 0.60
C ALA A 413 -29.33 -34.17 -0.60
N ALA A 414 -28.34 -33.29 -0.47
CA ALA A 414 -27.62 -32.80 -1.63
C ALA A 414 -26.54 -33.83 -1.92
N GLY A 415 -26.78 -34.78 -2.82
CA GLY A 415 -25.77 -35.79 -3.12
C GLY A 415 -26.24 -36.86 -4.08
N GLY A 416 -25.60 -36.90 -5.24
CA GLY A 416 -25.40 -38.08 -6.07
C GLY A 416 -24.04 -37.90 -6.74
N GLY A 417 -23.03 -38.68 -6.34
CA GLY A 417 -21.67 -38.58 -6.89
C GLY A 417 -20.91 -37.32 -6.44
N TYR A 418 -20.27 -36.61 -7.38
CA TYR A 418 -19.39 -35.46 -7.09
C TYR A 418 -20.10 -34.14 -6.79
N SER A 419 -21.44 -34.11 -6.78
CA SER A 419 -22.21 -32.90 -6.47
C SER A 419 -22.25 -32.65 -4.95
N GLN A 420 -21.38 -31.77 -4.47
CA GLN A 420 -21.31 -31.38 -3.05
C GLN A 420 -21.44 -29.87 -2.86
N VAL A 421 -22.08 -29.46 -1.76
CA VAL A 421 -22.01 -28.07 -1.27
C VAL A 421 -21.05 -28.02 -0.11
N ILE A 422 -19.82 -27.64 -0.41
CA ILE A 422 -18.85 -27.28 0.61
C ILE A 422 -18.26 -25.93 0.19
N PRO A 423 -18.22 -24.93 1.08
CA PRO A 423 -17.76 -23.58 0.78
C PRO A 423 -16.39 -23.52 0.08
#